data_AF-A0A1A7NWB8-F1
#
_entry.id   AF-A0A1A7NWB8-F1
#
_cell.length_a   1.000
_cell.length_b   1.000
_cell.length_c   1.000
_cell.angle_alpha   90.00
_cell.angle_beta   90.00
_cell.angle_gamma   90.00
#
_symmetry.space_group_name_H-M   'P 1'
#
loop_
_entity.id
_entity.type
_entity.pdbx_description
1 polymer ?
#
loop_
_entity_poly.entity_id
_entity_poly.type
_entity_poly.pdbx_seq_one_letter_code
_entity_poly.pdbx_strand_id
1 'polypeptide(L)'
;YYKASDVEKAADGSYVAKEGANAVPTDQIVISTVNPDGSTTEPTQLANVKSGLGLTGSADNSAGGDVSNPQALNVDAAQKVIAGDSKDGQGGLLTASGSALNKVATVGDLQALAQAGLDFVGNDEKVVHRPLGTRLSIVGEGVDKNASQAFDSASGNINVVNNVDNTLTIQLAKALTNISSIGGSVGQGKISFDEGAVNFNDNAITGIKSAVSAPTEKGKDYLDALANADNSSAVNVSDLKNVTEALGNKLTDAGLSFAGDSGDNVARKLGETLSIKGGVTDVNKLTDNNIGVVADGSSSLNVKLSSELKDMTSFETAANADGTSTKLDANGIKVTGQDGKSAEYGLDGSTIANKEGSATYGANDVTFKDANNKELIKLDAANNAIVVNGKDGKDG
;
A
#
# COMPACT_ATOMS: atom_id res chain seq x y z
N TYR A 1 73.29 -63.90 6.73
CA TYR A 1 71.85 -64.22 6.94
C TYR A 1 71.53 -65.46 6.13
N TYR A 2 70.59 -66.29 6.57
CA TYR A 2 70.12 -67.45 5.82
C TYR A 2 68.64 -67.24 5.53
N LYS A 3 68.10 -67.80 4.44
CA LYS A 3 66.63 -67.79 4.27
C LYS A 3 66.02 -68.56 5.42
N ALA A 4 64.82 -68.18 5.86
CA ALA A 4 64.13 -68.89 6.94
C ALA A 4 63.95 -70.40 6.66
N SER A 5 63.89 -70.79 5.38
CA SER A 5 63.87 -72.19 4.91
C SER A 5 65.17 -72.95 5.14
N ASP A 6 66.28 -72.23 5.26
CA ASP A 6 67.64 -72.75 5.25
C ASP A 6 68.24 -72.79 6.67
N VAL A 7 67.42 -72.45 7.67
CA VAL A 7 67.72 -72.61 9.09
C VAL A 7 66.75 -73.61 9.71
N GLU A 8 67.20 -74.31 10.74
CA GLU A 8 66.41 -75.24 11.55
C GLU A 8 66.58 -74.92 13.03
N LYS A 9 65.57 -75.24 13.83
CA LYS A 9 65.56 -74.93 15.26
C LYS A 9 66.32 -76.02 16.02
N ALA A 10 67.45 -75.69 16.62
CA ALA A 10 68.24 -76.57 17.45
C ALA A 10 67.50 -76.92 18.76
N ALA A 11 67.98 -77.96 19.44
CA ALA A 11 67.35 -78.49 20.66
C ALA A 11 67.27 -77.49 21.82
N ASP A 12 68.13 -76.45 21.81
CA ASP A 12 68.15 -75.34 22.77
C ASP A 12 67.20 -74.18 22.39
N GLY A 13 66.49 -74.31 21.27
CA GLY A 13 65.53 -73.33 20.77
C GLY A 13 66.12 -72.25 19.85
N SER A 14 67.44 -72.23 19.64
CA SER A 14 68.11 -71.35 18.68
C SER A 14 67.91 -71.82 17.24
N TYR A 15 68.08 -70.95 16.24
CA TYR A 15 68.05 -71.35 14.82
C TYR A 15 69.47 -71.47 14.27
N VAL A 16 69.81 -72.65 13.73
CA VAL A 16 71.10 -72.96 13.11
C VAL A 16 70.91 -73.23 11.61
N ALA A 17 71.92 -72.92 10.80
CA ALA A 17 71.86 -73.19 9.37
C ALA A 17 71.86 -74.70 9.10
N LYS A 18 70.99 -75.15 8.19
CA LYS A 18 70.99 -76.54 7.72
C LYS A 18 72.31 -76.84 7.02
N GLU A 19 72.78 -78.08 7.14
CA GLU A 19 74.03 -78.51 6.53
C GLU A 19 74.00 -78.29 5.00
N GLY A 20 74.97 -77.52 4.48
CA GLY A 20 75.05 -77.15 3.05
C GLY A 20 74.28 -75.88 2.64
N ALA A 21 73.59 -75.21 3.57
CA ALA A 21 72.95 -73.93 3.29
C ALA A 21 73.98 -72.84 2.94
N ASN A 22 73.76 -72.14 1.83
CA ASN A 22 74.59 -70.99 1.48
C ASN A 22 74.08 -69.75 2.23
N ALA A 23 74.98 -69.05 2.91
CA ALA A 23 74.66 -67.75 3.48
C ALA A 23 74.21 -66.82 2.34
N VAL A 24 73.12 -66.09 2.57
CA VAL A 24 72.70 -65.00 1.69
C VAL A 24 73.88 -64.03 1.57
N PRO A 25 74.38 -63.75 0.36
CA PRO A 25 75.48 -62.82 0.13
C PRO A 25 75.19 -61.46 0.78
N THR A 26 76.18 -60.87 1.47
CA THR A 26 75.98 -59.65 2.27
C THR A 26 75.63 -58.41 1.46
N ASP A 27 75.87 -58.43 0.16
CA ASP A 27 75.41 -57.44 -0.82
C ASP A 27 73.91 -57.61 -1.19
N GLN A 28 73.27 -58.69 -0.74
CA GLN A 28 71.85 -59.01 -0.95
C GLN A 28 70.98 -58.87 0.32
N ILE A 29 71.57 -58.64 1.50
CA ILE A 29 70.80 -58.31 2.72
C ILE A 29 70.74 -56.80 2.88
N VAL A 30 69.53 -56.25 2.86
CA VAL A 30 69.35 -54.78 2.80
C VAL A 30 68.82 -54.19 4.13
N ILE A 31 68.05 -54.91 4.97
CA ILE A 31 67.63 -54.52 6.33
C ILE A 31 67.17 -55.78 7.13
N SER A 32 67.43 -55.86 8.44
CA SER A 32 66.88 -56.87 9.38
C SER A 32 66.52 -56.23 10.72
N THR A 33 65.30 -56.45 11.24
CA THR A 33 64.74 -55.77 12.42
C THR A 33 64.54 -56.70 13.62
N VAL A 34 65.46 -57.64 13.83
CA VAL A 34 65.43 -58.52 15.02
C VAL A 34 65.83 -57.71 16.26
N ASN A 35 65.13 -57.90 17.39
CA ASN A 35 65.46 -57.21 18.65
C ASN A 35 66.86 -57.59 19.15
N PRO A 36 67.51 -56.77 20.01
CA PRO A 36 68.85 -57.07 20.54
C PRO A 36 68.98 -58.43 21.23
N ASP A 37 67.87 -59.01 21.68
CA ASP A 37 67.76 -60.32 22.34
C ASP A 37 67.38 -61.47 21.38
N GLY A 38 67.22 -61.21 20.09
CA GLY A 38 66.85 -62.20 19.08
C GLY A 38 65.34 -62.39 18.86
N SER A 39 64.48 -61.71 19.62
CA SER A 39 63.02 -61.84 19.50
C SER A 39 62.46 -61.12 18.27
N THR A 40 61.36 -61.65 17.72
CA THR A 40 60.67 -61.14 16.51
C THR A 40 59.20 -60.79 16.75
N THR A 41 58.70 -60.97 17.97
CA THR A 41 57.29 -60.77 18.35
C THR A 41 57.01 -59.42 19.00
N GLU A 42 58.05 -58.70 19.44
CA GLU A 42 57.95 -57.32 19.92
C GLU A 42 58.57 -56.40 18.85
N PRO A 43 57.81 -55.48 18.23
CA PRO A 43 58.36 -54.61 17.20
C PRO A 43 59.43 -53.67 17.75
N THR A 44 60.64 -53.65 17.16
CA THR A 44 61.61 -52.56 17.38
C THR A 44 61.37 -51.39 16.43
N GLN A 45 61.59 -50.17 16.91
CA GLN A 45 61.60 -48.99 16.04
C GLN A 45 62.86 -49.02 15.17
N LEU A 46 62.69 -48.82 13.86
CA LEU A 46 63.79 -48.57 12.94
C LEU A 46 64.09 -47.07 12.92
N ALA A 47 65.24 -46.67 13.45
CA ALA A 47 65.69 -45.29 13.53
C ALA A 47 66.80 -44.97 12.51
N ASN A 48 67.15 -43.69 12.37
CA ASN A 48 68.19 -43.20 11.44
C ASN A 48 67.96 -43.58 9.95
N VAL A 49 66.69 -43.71 9.56
CA VAL A 49 66.30 -43.87 8.16
C VAL A 49 66.26 -42.48 7.53
N LYS A 50 66.97 -42.31 6.41
CA LYS A 50 66.92 -41.06 5.65
C LYS A 50 65.53 -40.86 5.07
N SER A 51 65.01 -39.63 5.14
CA SER A 51 63.73 -39.25 4.54
C SER A 51 63.64 -39.67 3.07
N GLY A 52 62.50 -40.28 2.72
CA GLY A 52 62.17 -40.63 1.34
C GLY A 52 61.98 -39.39 0.46
N LEU A 53 61.49 -38.29 1.06
CA LEU A 53 61.24 -37.00 0.44
C LEU A 53 62.46 -36.07 0.41
N GLY A 54 63.60 -36.51 0.94
CA GLY A 54 64.83 -35.71 0.97
C GLY A 54 64.87 -34.65 2.07
N LEU A 55 64.00 -34.75 3.08
CA LEU A 55 64.03 -33.89 4.26
C LEU A 55 65.35 -34.06 5.02
N THR A 56 65.99 -32.95 5.36
CA THR A 56 67.29 -32.92 6.04
C THR A 56 67.19 -32.73 7.55
N GLY A 57 65.97 -32.63 8.09
CA GLY A 57 65.72 -32.29 9.50
C GLY A 57 65.86 -30.79 9.81
N SER A 58 66.40 -29.99 8.89
CA SER A 58 66.32 -28.54 8.94
C SER A 58 64.90 -28.12 8.57
N ALA A 59 64.12 -27.67 9.56
CA ALA A 59 62.86 -27.01 9.27
C ALA A 59 63.15 -25.68 8.58
N ASP A 60 62.43 -25.37 7.50
CA ASP A 60 62.31 -24.01 6.95
C ASP A 60 61.58 -23.05 7.91
N ASN A 61 61.56 -23.34 9.22
CA ASN A 61 61.08 -22.46 10.27
C ASN A 61 61.99 -22.54 11.49
N SER A 62 62.73 -21.47 11.72
CA SER A 62 63.65 -21.21 12.84
C SER A 62 65.04 -21.84 12.69
N ALA A 63 66.07 -20.98 12.77
CA ALA A 63 67.47 -21.36 12.67
C ALA A 63 67.84 -22.47 13.68
N GLY A 64 68.35 -23.62 13.20
CA GLY A 64 69.02 -24.62 14.04
C GLY A 64 68.63 -26.09 13.91
N GLY A 65 67.72 -26.48 13.00
CA GLY A 65 67.41 -27.89 12.74
C GLY A 65 68.46 -28.58 11.84
N ASP A 66 68.76 -29.84 12.09
CA ASP A 66 69.64 -30.68 11.26
C ASP A 66 69.23 -32.17 11.31
N VAL A 67 70.01 -33.04 10.66
CA VAL A 67 69.77 -34.49 10.59
C VAL A 67 69.80 -35.16 11.97
N SER A 68 70.55 -34.60 12.92
CA SER A 68 70.71 -35.12 14.29
C SER A 68 69.65 -34.58 15.25
N ASN A 69 69.03 -33.45 14.92
CA ASN A 69 67.96 -32.81 15.68
C ASN A 69 66.86 -32.27 14.75
N PRO A 70 66.06 -33.17 14.14
CA PRO A 70 65.05 -32.76 13.15
C PRO A 70 63.95 -31.91 13.82
N GLN A 71 63.57 -30.82 13.15
CA GLN A 71 62.48 -29.94 13.58
C GLN A 71 61.22 -30.18 12.76
N ALA A 72 60.06 -29.87 13.35
CA ALA A 72 58.79 -30.00 12.65
C ALA A 72 58.70 -29.02 11.46
N LEU A 73 58.16 -29.48 10.33
CA LEU A 73 57.95 -28.61 9.17
C LEU A 73 56.87 -27.55 9.45
N ASN A 74 57.06 -26.34 8.91
CA ASN A 74 55.95 -25.39 8.77
C ASN A 74 55.08 -25.75 7.56
N VAL A 75 53.93 -25.07 7.45
CA VAL A 75 52.97 -25.28 6.35
C VAL A 75 53.62 -25.07 4.98
N ASP A 76 54.41 -23.99 4.81
CA ASP A 76 55.02 -23.65 3.52
C ASP A 76 55.98 -24.73 3.03
N ALA A 77 56.90 -25.18 3.89
CA ALA A 77 57.87 -26.23 3.61
C ALA A 77 57.18 -27.57 3.34
N ALA A 78 56.16 -27.90 4.14
CA ALA A 78 55.37 -29.10 3.94
C ALA A 78 54.67 -29.07 2.58
N GLN A 79 54.01 -27.96 2.22
CA GLN A 79 53.37 -27.79 0.93
C GLN A 79 54.37 -27.87 -0.23
N LYS A 80 55.57 -27.29 -0.11
CA LYS A 80 56.60 -27.35 -1.15
C LYS A 80 57.11 -28.77 -1.40
N VAL A 81 57.36 -29.52 -0.33
CA VAL A 81 57.81 -30.92 -0.43
C VAL A 81 56.72 -31.81 -1.03
N ILE A 82 55.45 -31.53 -0.75
CA ILE A 82 54.33 -32.34 -1.25
C ILE A 82 53.91 -31.94 -2.67
N ALA A 83 53.68 -30.65 -2.93
CA ALA A 83 53.06 -30.14 -4.15
C ALA A 83 54.01 -29.32 -5.05
N GLY A 84 55.29 -29.18 -4.69
CA GLY A 84 56.29 -28.39 -5.40
C GLY A 84 56.37 -26.93 -4.94
N ASP A 85 57.42 -26.21 -5.36
CA ASP A 85 57.70 -24.84 -4.92
C ASP A 85 56.53 -23.86 -5.16
N SER A 86 55.78 -24.06 -6.26
CA SER A 86 54.59 -23.28 -6.64
C SER A 86 53.31 -23.71 -5.93
N LYS A 87 53.31 -24.85 -5.23
CA LYS A 87 52.15 -25.44 -4.52
C LYS A 87 50.94 -25.71 -5.41
N ASP A 88 51.16 -25.89 -6.70
CA ASP A 88 50.14 -26.13 -7.72
C ASP A 88 49.90 -27.62 -8.00
N GLY A 89 50.61 -28.50 -7.29
CA GLY A 89 50.53 -29.95 -7.47
C GLY A 89 51.39 -30.48 -8.62
N GLN A 90 52.14 -29.60 -9.29
CA GLN A 90 52.98 -29.95 -10.44
C GLN A 90 54.43 -30.28 -10.05
N GLY A 91 54.72 -30.42 -8.74
CA GLY A 91 56.02 -30.80 -8.21
C GLY A 91 55.96 -31.61 -6.92
N GLY A 92 57.12 -31.84 -6.30
CA GLY A 92 57.23 -32.51 -5.00
C GLY A 92 56.87 -34.00 -5.05
N LEU A 93 56.29 -34.49 -3.95
CA LEU A 93 55.80 -35.88 -3.84
C LEU A 93 54.71 -36.19 -4.88
N LEU A 94 53.84 -35.23 -5.21
CA LEU A 94 52.70 -35.47 -6.11
C LEU A 94 53.10 -35.83 -7.55
N THR A 95 54.33 -35.49 -7.96
CA THR A 95 54.88 -35.87 -9.27
C THR A 95 56.01 -36.91 -9.20
N ALA A 96 56.31 -37.42 -8.00
CA ALA A 96 57.33 -38.45 -7.82
C ALA A 96 56.99 -39.72 -8.61
N SER A 97 58.00 -40.32 -9.24
CA SER A 97 57.83 -41.50 -10.10
C SER A 97 59.06 -42.42 -10.07
N GLY A 98 58.90 -43.63 -10.60
CA GLY A 98 60.00 -44.59 -10.71
C GLY A 98 60.58 -44.99 -9.35
N SER A 99 61.91 -45.13 -9.28
CA SER A 99 62.61 -45.58 -8.07
C SER A 99 62.45 -44.65 -6.86
N ALA A 100 62.02 -43.40 -7.05
CA ALA A 100 61.71 -42.48 -5.95
C ALA A 100 60.53 -42.97 -5.09
N LEU A 101 59.55 -43.66 -5.70
CA LEU A 101 58.40 -44.24 -5.00
C LEU A 101 58.74 -45.52 -4.22
N ASN A 102 59.91 -46.12 -4.45
CA ASN A 102 60.35 -47.35 -3.77
C ASN A 102 61.12 -47.08 -2.46
N LYS A 103 61.14 -45.82 -1.98
CA LYS A 103 61.81 -45.45 -0.73
C LYS A 103 60.89 -45.67 0.46
N VAL A 104 61.49 -45.96 1.62
CA VAL A 104 60.75 -46.02 2.91
C VAL A 104 60.38 -44.61 3.34
N ALA A 105 59.13 -44.41 3.79
CA ALA A 105 58.67 -43.17 4.40
C ALA A 105 59.02 -43.14 5.89
N THR A 106 59.61 -42.04 6.33
CA THR A 106 59.88 -41.74 7.74
C THR A 106 58.67 -41.04 8.38
N VAL A 107 58.64 -40.95 9.72
CA VAL A 107 57.61 -40.16 10.43
C VAL A 107 57.67 -38.68 10.02
N GLY A 108 58.85 -38.15 9.67
CA GLY A 108 58.99 -36.79 9.13
C GLY A 108 58.33 -36.62 7.76
N ASP A 109 58.40 -37.64 6.90
CA ASP A 109 57.71 -37.63 5.60
C ASP A 109 56.18 -37.64 5.79
N LEU A 110 55.68 -38.43 6.75
CA LEU A 110 54.26 -38.45 7.11
C LEU A 110 53.80 -37.13 7.75
N GLN A 111 54.67 -36.51 8.57
CA GLN A 111 54.40 -35.19 9.13
C GLN A 111 54.31 -34.12 8.03
N ALA A 112 55.18 -34.17 7.02
CA ALA A 112 55.10 -33.26 5.88
C ALA A 112 53.75 -33.39 5.15
N LEU A 113 53.29 -34.61 4.90
CA LEU A 113 51.96 -34.85 4.30
C LEU A 113 50.82 -34.32 5.19
N ALA A 114 50.87 -34.60 6.49
CA ALA A 114 49.85 -34.17 7.44
C ALA A 114 49.79 -32.63 7.57
N GLN A 115 50.94 -31.98 7.56
CA GLN A 115 51.07 -30.53 7.72
C GLN A 115 50.80 -29.75 6.42
N ALA A 116 51.00 -30.37 5.25
CA ALA A 116 50.66 -29.77 3.95
C ALA A 116 49.15 -29.57 3.79
N GLY A 117 48.35 -30.48 4.36
CA GLY A 117 46.93 -30.27 4.62
C GLY A 117 46.06 -29.93 3.40
N LEU A 118 44.95 -29.24 3.65
CA LEU A 118 44.04 -28.68 2.66
C LEU A 118 43.88 -27.18 2.91
N ASP A 119 43.91 -26.40 1.84
CA ASP A 119 43.65 -24.97 1.85
C ASP A 119 42.24 -24.71 1.29
N PHE A 120 41.45 -23.93 2.02
CA PHE A 120 40.14 -23.47 1.60
C PHE A 120 40.17 -21.96 1.46
N VAL A 121 39.59 -21.44 0.37
CA VAL A 121 39.64 -20.01 0.05
C VAL A 121 38.22 -19.52 -0.19
N GLY A 122 37.85 -18.43 0.50
CA GLY A 122 36.59 -17.73 0.29
C GLY A 122 36.73 -16.60 -0.73
N ASN A 123 35.64 -15.86 -0.96
CA ASN A 123 35.63 -14.72 -1.88
C ASN A 123 36.55 -13.57 -1.44
N ASP A 124 37.02 -13.55 -0.18
CA ASP A 124 37.99 -12.56 0.32
C ASP A 124 39.44 -13.01 0.13
N GLU A 125 39.66 -14.11 -0.59
CA GLU A 125 40.95 -14.71 -0.95
C GLU A 125 41.83 -15.11 0.26
N LYS A 126 41.26 -15.07 1.47
CA LYS A 126 41.98 -15.55 2.66
C LYS A 126 41.97 -17.06 2.71
N VAL A 127 43.14 -17.61 3.01
CA VAL A 127 43.35 -19.05 3.14
C VAL A 127 42.99 -19.51 4.55
N VAL A 128 42.06 -20.45 4.64
CA VAL A 128 41.82 -21.26 5.84
C VAL A 128 42.57 -22.58 5.66
N HIS A 129 43.79 -22.64 6.19
CA HIS A 129 44.62 -23.85 6.15
C HIS A 129 44.17 -24.88 7.19
N ARG A 130 44.00 -26.13 6.77
CA ARG A 130 43.66 -27.27 7.63
C ARG A 130 44.66 -28.42 7.46
N PRO A 131 45.50 -28.70 8.48
CA PRO A 131 46.27 -29.95 8.52
C PRO A 131 45.35 -31.18 8.45
N LEU A 132 45.85 -32.27 7.91
CA LEU A 132 45.08 -33.52 7.83
C LEU A 132 44.71 -34.00 9.24
N GLY A 133 43.50 -34.55 9.39
CA GLY A 133 42.96 -34.98 10.68
C GLY A 133 42.33 -33.87 11.52
N THR A 134 42.24 -32.65 11.00
CA THR A 134 41.59 -31.52 11.69
C THR A 134 40.23 -31.14 11.07
N ARG A 135 39.44 -30.31 11.76
CA ARG A 135 38.07 -29.94 11.36
C ARG A 135 38.02 -28.60 10.63
N LEU A 136 37.27 -28.54 9.53
CA LEU A 136 36.72 -27.30 8.95
C LEU A 136 35.24 -27.17 9.34
N SER A 137 34.83 -25.99 9.80
CA SER A 137 33.41 -25.71 10.10
C SER A 137 32.86 -24.73 9.07
N ILE A 138 31.73 -25.07 8.46
CA ILE A 138 30.97 -24.19 7.55
C ILE A 138 29.63 -23.94 8.24
N VAL A 139 29.33 -22.68 8.56
CA VAL A 139 28.16 -22.30 9.37
C VAL A 139 27.37 -21.19 8.68
N GLY A 140 26.03 -21.22 8.83
CA GLY A 140 25.16 -20.11 8.44
C GLY A 140 25.15 -19.04 9.52
N GLU A 141 25.33 -17.78 9.14
CA GLU A 141 25.27 -16.66 10.07
C GLU A 141 23.87 -16.57 10.73
N GLY A 142 23.83 -16.27 12.03
CA GLY A 142 22.58 -16.10 12.77
C GLY A 142 21.82 -17.38 13.13
N VAL A 143 22.34 -18.56 12.77
CA VAL A 143 21.74 -19.86 13.10
C VAL A 143 22.66 -20.64 14.04
N ASP A 144 22.21 -20.84 15.28
CA ASP A 144 22.95 -21.65 16.25
C ASP A 144 22.68 -23.16 16.10
N LYS A 145 23.38 -23.99 16.89
CA LYS A 145 23.28 -25.46 16.86
C LYS A 145 21.85 -25.98 17.13
N ASN A 146 21.10 -25.32 18.02
CA ASN A 146 19.75 -25.76 18.39
C ASN A 146 18.77 -25.32 17.30
N ALA A 147 18.86 -24.08 16.84
CA ALA A 147 18.05 -23.53 15.75
C ALA A 147 18.24 -24.32 14.45
N SER A 148 19.47 -24.74 14.14
CA SER A 148 19.77 -25.53 12.94
C SER A 148 19.02 -26.87 12.86
N GLN A 149 18.65 -27.49 13.99
CA GLN A 149 17.96 -28.78 14.00
C GLN A 149 16.48 -28.67 13.64
N ALA A 150 15.87 -27.51 13.87
CA ALA A 150 14.47 -27.23 13.60
C ALA A 150 14.31 -26.14 12.51
N PHE A 151 15.34 -25.91 11.71
CA PHE A 151 15.36 -24.83 10.73
C PHE A 151 14.45 -25.16 9.54
N ASP A 152 13.40 -24.37 9.34
CA ASP A 152 12.52 -24.47 8.18
C ASP A 152 13.21 -23.88 6.93
N SER A 153 13.85 -24.75 6.16
CA SER A 153 14.57 -24.35 4.95
C SER A 153 13.65 -24.14 3.75
N ALA A 154 13.93 -23.11 2.95
CA ALA A 154 13.33 -22.96 1.63
C ALA A 154 14.05 -23.86 0.61
N SER A 155 13.61 -25.12 0.55
CA SER A 155 14.25 -26.17 -0.27
C SER A 155 14.33 -25.80 -1.75
N GLY A 156 15.41 -26.21 -2.42
CA GLY A 156 15.62 -26.03 -3.86
C GLY A 156 16.25 -24.70 -4.30
N ASN A 157 16.50 -23.76 -3.38
CA ASN A 157 17.01 -22.44 -3.74
C ASN A 157 18.54 -22.32 -3.80
N ILE A 158 19.29 -23.27 -3.23
CA ILE A 158 20.77 -23.26 -3.23
C ILE A 158 21.28 -24.37 -4.14
N ASN A 159 22.14 -24.02 -5.09
CA ASN A 159 22.85 -24.95 -5.95
C ASN A 159 24.36 -24.82 -5.75
N VAL A 160 25.08 -25.94 -5.79
CA VAL A 160 26.55 -25.98 -5.71
C VAL A 160 27.06 -26.63 -6.99
N VAL A 161 27.83 -25.86 -7.77
CA VAL A 161 28.34 -26.30 -9.08
C VAL A 161 29.86 -26.34 -9.04
N ASN A 162 30.44 -27.39 -9.62
CA ASN A 162 31.88 -27.51 -9.81
C ASN A 162 32.34 -26.77 -11.07
N ASN A 163 33.50 -26.12 -10.98
CA ASN A 163 34.13 -25.45 -12.11
C ASN A 163 35.45 -26.13 -12.48
N VAL A 164 35.96 -25.83 -13.67
CA VAL A 164 37.21 -26.39 -14.21
C VAL A 164 38.47 -25.87 -13.51
N ASP A 165 38.36 -24.83 -12.68
CA ASP A 165 39.43 -24.12 -11.98
C ASP A 165 39.54 -24.53 -10.49
N ASN A 166 39.06 -25.73 -10.14
CA ASN A 166 39.03 -26.26 -8.77
C ASN A 166 38.15 -25.45 -7.79
N THR A 167 37.21 -24.65 -8.28
CA THR A 167 36.24 -23.94 -7.45
C THR A 167 34.88 -24.64 -7.38
N LEU A 168 34.18 -24.45 -6.27
CA LEU A 168 32.75 -24.72 -6.14
C LEU A 168 32.00 -23.39 -6.04
N THR A 169 31.08 -23.11 -6.96
CA THR A 169 30.25 -21.91 -6.88
C THR A 169 28.91 -22.24 -6.22
N ILE A 170 28.61 -21.53 -5.13
CA ILE A 170 27.29 -21.53 -4.50
C ILE A 170 26.42 -20.50 -5.23
N GLN A 171 25.29 -20.94 -5.78
CA GLN A 171 24.38 -20.12 -6.57
C GLN A 171 22.99 -20.10 -5.94
N LEU A 172 22.31 -18.96 -6.09
CA LEU A 172 20.91 -18.80 -5.72
C LEU A 172 20.02 -19.05 -6.94
N ALA A 173 18.90 -19.75 -6.75
CA ALA A 173 17.92 -19.97 -7.80
C ALA A 173 17.37 -18.64 -8.35
N LYS A 174 17.25 -18.55 -9.67
CA LYS A 174 16.68 -17.35 -10.33
C LYS A 174 15.22 -17.11 -9.92
N ALA A 175 14.45 -18.19 -9.80
CA ALA A 175 13.11 -18.17 -9.24
C ALA A 175 13.17 -18.78 -7.84
N LEU A 176 13.02 -17.94 -6.82
CA LEU A 176 12.96 -18.39 -5.44
C LEU A 176 11.59 -19.02 -5.16
N THR A 177 11.58 -20.22 -4.60
CA THR A 177 10.36 -20.94 -4.21
C THR A 177 10.42 -21.33 -2.74
N ASN A 178 9.28 -21.70 -2.13
CA ASN A 178 9.21 -22.08 -0.70
C ASN A 178 9.66 -20.99 0.29
N ILE A 179 9.65 -19.72 -0.14
CA ILE A 179 9.91 -18.56 0.73
C ILE A 179 8.57 -18.04 1.24
N SER A 180 8.33 -18.08 2.54
CA SER A 180 7.09 -17.58 3.16
C SER A 180 7.11 -16.07 3.41
N SER A 181 8.30 -15.47 3.53
CA SER A 181 8.41 -14.03 3.73
C SER A 181 9.79 -13.47 3.39
N ILE A 182 9.83 -12.17 3.08
CA ILE A 182 11.04 -11.37 2.91
C ILE A 182 10.86 -10.12 3.75
N GLY A 183 11.77 -9.88 4.71
CA GLY A 183 11.65 -8.74 5.61
C GLY A 183 12.89 -8.55 6.47
N GLY A 184 12.93 -7.43 7.18
CA GLY A 184 14.00 -7.15 8.14
C GLY A 184 13.78 -7.82 9.50
N SER A 185 14.61 -7.45 10.47
CA SER A 185 14.46 -7.89 11.87
C SER A 185 13.13 -7.46 12.48
N VAL A 186 12.81 -7.94 13.68
CA VAL A 186 11.61 -7.56 14.44
C VAL A 186 11.43 -6.04 14.45
N GLY A 187 10.24 -5.57 14.03
CA GLY A 187 9.90 -4.14 13.93
C GLY A 187 10.26 -3.47 12.60
N GLN A 188 10.92 -4.17 11.67
CA GLN A 188 11.13 -3.71 10.30
C GLN A 188 10.05 -4.26 9.36
N GLY A 189 9.87 -3.61 8.21
CA GLY A 189 8.90 -4.02 7.20
C GLY A 189 9.12 -5.48 6.75
N LYS A 190 8.01 -6.19 6.54
CA LYS A 190 7.98 -7.59 6.12
C LYS A 190 6.91 -7.76 5.04
N ILE A 191 7.28 -8.46 3.97
CA ILE A 191 6.37 -8.99 2.96
C ILE A 191 6.17 -10.47 3.29
N SER A 192 4.93 -10.94 3.43
CA SER A 192 4.61 -12.36 3.54
C SER A 192 3.76 -12.86 2.38
N PHE A 193 3.86 -14.16 2.13
CA PHE A 193 3.18 -14.87 1.05
C PHE A 193 2.30 -15.95 1.67
N ASP A 194 1.02 -15.64 1.88
CA ASP A 194 0.07 -16.50 2.58
C ASP A 194 -1.17 -16.71 1.69
N GLU A 195 -1.59 -17.97 1.49
CA GLU A 195 -2.85 -18.33 0.81
C GLU A 195 -3.08 -17.66 -0.57
N GLY A 196 -2.02 -17.42 -1.33
CA GLY A 196 -2.08 -16.78 -2.65
C GLY A 196 -2.16 -15.25 -2.60
N ALA A 197 -2.10 -14.65 -1.41
CA ALA A 197 -2.01 -13.21 -1.21
C ALA A 197 -0.57 -12.76 -0.91
N VAL A 198 -0.26 -11.52 -1.27
CA VAL A 198 0.93 -10.80 -0.81
C VAL A 198 0.50 -9.86 0.29
N ASN A 199 1.03 -10.07 1.49
CA ASN A 199 0.70 -9.27 2.67
C ASN A 199 1.88 -8.36 3.05
N PHE A 200 1.57 -7.09 3.27
CA PHE A 200 2.52 -6.05 3.70
C PHE A 200 2.46 -5.77 5.20
N ASN A 201 1.76 -6.60 5.99
CA ASN A 201 1.65 -6.54 7.45
C ASN A 201 1.22 -5.16 7.97
N ASP A 202 0.08 -4.65 7.45
CA ASP A 202 -0.49 -3.33 7.78
C ASP A 202 0.43 -2.12 7.51
N ASN A 203 1.52 -2.32 6.77
CA ASN A 203 2.40 -1.22 6.38
C ASN A 203 1.86 -0.48 5.16
N ALA A 204 2.09 0.84 5.13
CA ALA A 204 1.80 1.66 3.97
C ALA A 204 2.71 1.29 2.79
N ILE A 205 2.11 1.10 1.62
CA ILE A 205 2.85 0.90 0.37
C ILE A 205 3.08 2.28 -0.26
N THR A 206 4.32 2.76 -0.20
CA THR A 206 4.73 4.05 -0.76
C THR A 206 5.45 3.88 -2.09
N GLY A 207 5.55 4.95 -2.88
CA GLY A 207 6.21 4.91 -4.18
C GLY A 207 5.38 4.25 -5.30
N ILE A 208 4.10 3.97 -5.06
CA ILE A 208 3.18 3.54 -6.12
C ILE A 208 2.98 4.71 -7.10
N LYS A 209 3.46 4.51 -8.32
CA LYS A 209 3.29 5.46 -9.43
C LYS A 209 1.80 5.64 -9.69
N SER A 210 1.39 6.88 -9.96
CA SER A 210 0.03 7.20 -10.38
C SER A 210 -0.35 6.39 -11.62
N ALA A 211 -1.46 5.68 -11.53
CA ALA A 211 -2.07 4.98 -12.66
C ALA A 211 -3.02 5.89 -13.44
N VAL A 212 -3.47 6.98 -12.82
CA VAL A 212 -4.39 7.97 -13.40
C VAL A 212 -3.61 9.24 -13.72
N SER A 213 -2.99 9.27 -14.91
CA SER A 213 -2.19 10.42 -15.34
C SER A 213 -3.02 11.69 -15.43
N ALA A 214 -2.40 12.83 -15.08
CA ALA A 214 -3.03 14.14 -15.24
C ALA A 214 -3.54 14.33 -16.69
N PRO A 215 -4.80 14.77 -16.89
CA PRO A 215 -5.34 15.00 -18.22
C PRO A 215 -4.59 16.14 -18.91
N THR A 216 -4.15 15.91 -20.15
CA THR A 216 -3.39 16.88 -20.95
C THR A 216 -4.26 17.60 -21.98
N GLU A 217 -5.45 17.05 -22.27
CA GLU A 217 -6.39 17.58 -23.24
C GLU A 217 -7.35 18.59 -22.62
N LYS A 218 -7.66 19.66 -23.36
CA LYS A 218 -8.60 20.69 -22.90
C LYS A 218 -10.01 20.09 -22.73
N GLY A 219 -10.61 20.31 -21.56
CA GLY A 219 -11.96 19.84 -21.24
C GLY A 219 -12.02 18.40 -20.72
N LYS A 220 -10.86 17.76 -20.50
CA LYS A 220 -10.75 16.47 -19.83
C LYS A 220 -10.39 16.65 -18.36
N ASP A 221 -10.93 15.79 -17.51
CA ASP A 221 -10.65 15.76 -16.07
C ASP A 221 -10.10 14.39 -15.61
N TYR A 222 -9.96 14.22 -14.29
CA TYR A 222 -9.47 12.96 -13.73
C TYR A 222 -10.47 11.79 -13.82
N LEU A 223 -11.76 12.04 -14.03
CA LEU A 223 -12.73 10.98 -14.31
C LEU A 223 -12.51 10.41 -15.72
N ASP A 224 -12.23 11.28 -16.70
CA ASP A 224 -11.83 10.84 -18.04
C ASP A 224 -10.51 10.05 -18.00
N ALA A 225 -9.52 10.52 -17.25
CA ALA A 225 -8.25 9.82 -17.11
C ALA A 225 -8.43 8.44 -16.45
N LEU A 226 -9.27 8.34 -15.41
CA LEU A 226 -9.57 7.08 -14.73
C LEU A 226 -10.24 6.08 -15.67
N ALA A 227 -11.18 6.55 -16.51
CA ALA A 227 -11.87 5.68 -17.47
C ALA A 227 -10.92 5.05 -18.51
N ASN A 228 -9.73 5.63 -18.71
CA ASN A 228 -8.71 5.14 -19.63
C ASN A 228 -7.55 4.41 -18.93
N ALA A 229 -7.54 4.32 -17.60
CA ALA A 229 -6.52 3.60 -16.86
C ALA A 229 -6.68 2.08 -17.01
N ASP A 230 -5.58 1.32 -16.93
CA ASP A 230 -5.64 -0.15 -16.90
C ASP A 230 -6.27 -0.62 -15.59
N ASN A 231 -7.36 -1.39 -15.69
CA ASN A 231 -8.10 -1.96 -14.55
C ASN A 231 -7.26 -2.86 -13.63
N SER A 232 -6.09 -3.32 -14.09
CA SER A 232 -5.16 -4.14 -13.29
C SER A 232 -4.14 -3.30 -12.50
N SER A 233 -4.13 -1.98 -12.70
CA SER A 233 -3.19 -1.09 -12.02
C SER A 233 -3.60 -0.84 -10.57
N ALA A 234 -2.62 -0.75 -9.68
CA ALA A 234 -2.84 -0.18 -8.36
C ALA A 234 -2.96 1.35 -8.47
N VAL A 235 -3.95 1.93 -7.80
CA VAL A 235 -4.09 3.39 -7.66
C VAL A 235 -3.41 3.87 -6.38
N ASN A 236 -2.84 5.06 -6.41
CA ASN A 236 -2.31 5.70 -5.21
C ASN A 236 -3.31 6.70 -4.60
N VAL A 237 -2.97 7.25 -3.43
CA VAL A 237 -3.86 8.21 -2.73
C VAL A 237 -4.05 9.50 -3.54
N SER A 238 -3.06 9.96 -4.32
CA SER A 238 -3.25 11.14 -5.18
C SER A 238 -4.26 10.89 -6.29
N ASP A 239 -4.28 9.70 -6.90
CA ASP A 239 -5.28 9.33 -7.90
C ASP A 239 -6.69 9.43 -7.31
N LEU A 240 -6.89 8.85 -6.11
CA LEU A 240 -8.18 8.90 -5.42
C LEU A 240 -8.60 10.34 -5.08
N LYS A 241 -7.68 11.17 -4.56
CA LYS A 241 -7.96 12.58 -4.26
C LYS A 241 -8.39 13.35 -5.50
N ASN A 242 -7.65 13.20 -6.59
CA ASN A 242 -7.89 13.93 -7.83
C ASN A 242 -9.23 13.51 -8.48
N VAL A 243 -9.54 12.22 -8.49
CA VAL A 243 -10.82 11.70 -8.99
C VAL A 243 -11.99 12.18 -8.12
N THR A 244 -11.82 12.18 -6.79
CA THR A 244 -12.85 12.65 -5.85
C THR A 244 -13.13 14.14 -6.06
N GLU A 245 -12.09 14.94 -6.25
CA GLU A 245 -12.21 16.38 -6.53
C GLU A 245 -12.90 16.63 -7.88
N ALA A 246 -12.50 15.91 -8.93
CA ALA A 246 -13.14 16.00 -10.25
C ALA A 246 -14.64 15.65 -10.18
N LEU A 247 -15.01 14.60 -9.44
CA LEU A 247 -16.40 14.23 -9.21
C LEU A 247 -17.17 15.32 -8.46
N GLY A 248 -16.58 15.88 -7.39
CA GLY A 248 -17.18 16.95 -6.61
C GLY A 248 -17.45 18.20 -7.47
N ASN A 249 -16.48 18.60 -8.30
CA ASN A 249 -16.62 19.73 -9.21
C ASN A 249 -17.72 19.47 -10.25
N LYS A 250 -17.71 18.28 -10.89
CA LYS A 250 -18.69 17.92 -11.90
C LYS A 250 -20.13 17.96 -11.37
N LEU A 251 -20.36 17.44 -10.16
CA LEU A 251 -21.69 17.47 -9.52
C LEU A 251 -22.09 18.90 -9.10
N THR A 252 -21.14 19.65 -8.55
CA THR A 252 -21.39 21.04 -8.13
C THR A 252 -21.75 21.92 -9.33
N ASP A 253 -21.04 21.78 -10.44
CA ASP A 253 -21.30 22.52 -11.68
C ASP A 253 -22.58 22.08 -12.39
N ALA A 254 -22.94 20.79 -12.31
CA ALA A 254 -24.21 20.29 -12.85
C ALA A 254 -25.41 20.89 -12.09
N GLY A 255 -25.35 20.94 -10.76
CA GLY A 255 -26.34 21.61 -9.92
C GLY A 255 -27.78 21.13 -10.11
N LEU A 256 -28.73 22.02 -9.85
CA LEU A 256 -30.17 21.85 -10.10
C LEU A 256 -30.71 23.01 -10.93
N SER A 257 -31.77 22.76 -11.69
CA SER A 257 -32.46 23.77 -12.50
C SER A 257 -33.94 23.80 -12.15
N PHE A 258 -34.48 25.00 -11.89
CA PHE A 258 -35.88 25.22 -11.51
C PHE A 258 -36.55 26.03 -12.61
N ALA A 259 -37.58 25.46 -13.26
CA ALA A 259 -38.35 26.15 -14.28
C ALA A 259 -39.39 27.07 -13.65
N GLY A 260 -39.50 28.30 -14.17
CA GLY A 260 -40.58 29.23 -13.83
C GLY A 260 -41.65 29.28 -14.91
N ASP A 261 -42.82 29.84 -14.55
CA ASP A 261 -43.94 30.03 -15.49
C ASP A 261 -43.58 30.96 -16.67
N SER A 262 -42.54 31.80 -16.53
CA SER A 262 -42.04 32.65 -17.62
C SER A 262 -41.35 31.87 -18.74
N GLY A 263 -41.04 30.58 -18.52
CA GLY A 263 -40.27 29.73 -19.44
C GLY A 263 -38.76 29.80 -19.23
N ASP A 264 -38.27 30.73 -18.40
CA ASP A 264 -36.86 30.81 -18.04
C ASP A 264 -36.55 29.90 -16.84
N ASN A 265 -35.37 29.27 -16.88
CA ASN A 265 -34.88 28.45 -15.78
C ASN A 265 -33.93 29.21 -14.86
N VAL A 266 -34.01 28.92 -13.57
CA VAL A 266 -33.01 29.33 -12.57
C VAL A 266 -32.14 28.13 -12.24
N ALA A 267 -30.91 28.12 -12.75
CA ALA A 267 -29.91 27.10 -12.43
C ALA A 267 -29.13 27.50 -11.16
N ARG A 268 -28.98 26.56 -10.22
CA ARG A 268 -28.23 26.74 -8.96
C ARG A 268 -27.23 25.61 -8.82
N LYS A 269 -25.98 25.96 -8.53
CA LYS A 269 -24.96 24.98 -8.17
C LYS A 269 -25.27 24.36 -6.81
N LEU A 270 -24.72 23.17 -6.55
CA LEU A 270 -24.84 22.56 -5.22
C LEU A 270 -24.22 23.50 -4.17
N GLY A 271 -24.93 23.71 -3.06
CA GLY A 271 -24.53 24.65 -2.00
C GLY A 271 -25.05 26.09 -2.17
N GLU A 272 -25.64 26.43 -3.32
CA GLU A 272 -26.26 27.75 -3.51
C GLU A 272 -27.72 27.82 -2.99
N THR A 273 -28.14 28.99 -2.51
CA THR A 273 -29.48 29.22 -1.91
C THR A 273 -30.56 29.67 -2.90
N LEU A 274 -31.51 28.82 -3.30
CA LEU A 274 -32.70 29.25 -4.06
C LEU A 274 -33.58 30.21 -3.23
N SER A 275 -33.79 31.43 -3.71
CA SER A 275 -34.70 32.40 -3.08
C SER A 275 -36.09 32.33 -3.71
N ILE A 276 -37.12 32.17 -2.90
CA ILE A 276 -38.54 32.25 -3.32
C ILE A 276 -39.18 33.43 -2.58
N LYS A 277 -39.68 34.43 -3.31
CA LYS A 277 -40.16 35.71 -2.73
C LYS A 277 -41.52 36.11 -3.31
N GLY A 278 -42.47 36.46 -2.43
CA GLY A 278 -43.83 36.91 -2.77
C GLY A 278 -44.08 38.41 -2.67
N GLY A 279 -43.05 39.22 -2.42
CA GLY A 279 -43.12 40.69 -2.37
C GLY A 279 -43.41 41.29 -0.99
N VAL A 280 -44.43 40.82 -0.26
CA VAL A 280 -44.74 41.27 1.11
C VAL A 280 -43.82 40.57 2.12
N THR A 281 -43.15 41.34 2.98
CA THR A 281 -42.16 40.83 3.95
C THR A 281 -42.60 40.88 5.41
N ASP A 282 -43.61 41.69 5.74
CA ASP A 282 -44.19 41.75 7.08
C ASP A 282 -45.12 40.56 7.29
N VAL A 283 -44.72 39.64 8.17
CA VAL A 283 -45.45 38.40 8.45
C VAL A 283 -46.85 38.64 8.98
N ASN A 284 -47.13 39.79 9.62
CA ASN A 284 -48.46 40.11 10.14
C ASN A 284 -49.44 40.61 9.06
N LYS A 285 -48.94 40.79 7.82
CA LYS A 285 -49.75 41.18 6.65
C LYS A 285 -49.94 40.02 5.66
N LEU A 286 -49.50 38.82 6.01
CA LEU A 286 -49.68 37.60 5.23
C LEU A 286 -50.84 36.79 5.81
N THR A 287 -51.48 35.99 4.96
CA THR A 287 -52.55 35.08 5.37
C THR A 287 -52.07 33.63 5.35
N ASP A 288 -52.61 32.84 6.28
CA ASP A 288 -52.39 31.39 6.31
C ASP A 288 -53.41 30.65 5.44
N ASN A 289 -53.06 29.43 5.00
CA ASN A 289 -53.94 28.47 4.33
C ASN A 289 -54.52 28.87 2.95
N ASN A 290 -54.34 30.11 2.48
CA ASN A 290 -54.89 30.57 1.20
C ASN A 290 -54.08 30.14 -0.03
N ILE A 291 -52.84 29.65 0.15
CA ILE A 291 -51.98 29.15 -0.93
C ILE A 291 -51.67 27.67 -0.67
N GLY A 292 -51.99 26.81 -1.64
CA GLY A 292 -51.64 25.40 -1.65
C GLY A 292 -50.52 25.09 -2.65
N VAL A 293 -49.67 24.12 -2.31
CA VAL A 293 -48.63 23.58 -3.20
C VAL A 293 -48.92 22.11 -3.46
N VAL A 294 -49.11 21.73 -4.72
CA VAL A 294 -49.51 20.38 -5.12
C VAL A 294 -48.54 19.83 -6.15
N ALA A 295 -47.86 18.73 -5.82
CA ALA A 295 -47.05 18.00 -6.79
C ALA A 295 -47.93 17.38 -7.89
N ASP A 296 -47.52 17.53 -9.15
CA ASP A 296 -48.24 16.94 -10.30
C ASP A 296 -47.95 15.45 -10.53
N GLY A 297 -47.05 14.87 -9.72
CA GLY A 297 -46.64 13.47 -9.79
C GLY A 297 -45.54 13.17 -10.81
N SER A 298 -45.05 14.17 -11.53
CA SER A 298 -44.00 14.01 -12.56
C SER A 298 -42.84 14.99 -12.39
N SER A 299 -43.10 16.29 -12.51
CA SER A 299 -42.05 17.29 -12.77
C SER A 299 -42.29 18.63 -12.08
N SER A 300 -43.51 18.91 -11.62
CA SER A 300 -43.89 20.27 -11.21
C SER A 300 -44.57 20.32 -9.84
N LEU A 301 -44.36 21.43 -9.14
CA LEU A 301 -45.13 21.83 -7.97
C LEU A 301 -46.08 22.96 -8.39
N ASN A 302 -47.37 22.67 -8.46
CA ASN A 302 -48.38 23.68 -8.79
C ASN A 302 -48.71 24.51 -7.56
N VAL A 303 -48.52 25.83 -7.66
CA VAL A 303 -48.95 26.79 -6.63
C VAL A 303 -50.35 27.28 -6.97
N LYS A 304 -51.30 27.12 -6.03
CA LYS A 304 -52.72 27.40 -6.27
C LYS A 304 -53.30 28.25 -5.15
N LEU A 305 -54.24 29.12 -5.50
CA LEU A 305 -55.11 29.77 -4.53
C LEU A 305 -56.17 28.78 -4.02
N SER A 306 -56.53 28.89 -2.75
CA SER A 306 -57.69 28.22 -2.17
C SER A 306 -58.97 28.67 -2.89
N SER A 307 -59.91 27.74 -3.11
CA SER A 307 -61.26 28.07 -3.60
C SER A 307 -62.07 28.89 -2.59
N GLU A 308 -61.64 28.88 -1.32
CA GLU A 308 -62.19 29.67 -0.24
C GLU A 308 -61.08 30.55 0.34
N LEU A 309 -61.05 31.83 -0.03
CA LEU A 309 -60.13 32.81 0.55
C LEU A 309 -60.67 33.26 1.91
N LYS A 310 -59.87 33.10 2.97
CA LYS A 310 -60.23 33.43 4.36
C LYS A 310 -59.23 34.42 4.96
N ASP A 311 -59.64 35.13 6.01
CA ASP A 311 -58.79 36.02 6.80
C ASP A 311 -58.08 37.15 6.00
N MET A 312 -58.65 37.51 4.85
CA MET A 312 -58.19 38.64 4.05
C MET A 312 -58.76 39.95 4.61
N THR A 313 -57.91 40.94 4.88
CA THR A 313 -58.35 42.27 5.34
C THR A 313 -59.07 43.04 4.24
N SER A 314 -58.57 42.95 3.00
CA SER A 314 -59.18 43.61 1.84
C SER A 314 -58.70 43.02 0.52
N PHE A 315 -59.49 43.24 -0.52
CA PHE A 315 -59.07 43.09 -1.92
C PHE A 315 -59.21 44.45 -2.62
N GLU A 316 -58.17 44.90 -3.30
CA GLU A 316 -58.16 46.18 -4.00
C GLU A 316 -57.65 46.01 -5.43
N THR A 317 -58.39 46.57 -6.38
CA THR A 317 -57.98 46.58 -7.78
C THR A 317 -56.93 47.65 -8.00
N ALA A 318 -56.07 47.48 -9.01
CA ALA A 318 -55.35 48.61 -9.57
C ALA A 318 -56.35 49.70 -10.02
N ALA A 319 -55.95 50.96 -9.92
CA ALA A 319 -56.70 52.04 -10.55
C ALA A 319 -56.63 51.90 -12.07
N ASN A 320 -57.76 52.08 -12.74
CA ASN A 320 -57.82 52.19 -14.19
C ASN A 320 -57.04 53.43 -14.66
N ALA A 321 -56.82 53.56 -15.98
CA ALA A 321 -56.17 54.75 -16.56
C ALA A 321 -56.90 56.05 -16.23
N ASP A 322 -58.20 55.95 -15.94
CA ASP A 322 -59.06 57.05 -15.53
C ASP A 322 -59.07 57.25 -14.00
N GLY A 323 -58.24 56.55 -13.23
CA GLY A 323 -58.17 56.66 -11.77
C GLY A 323 -59.26 55.91 -11.00
N THR A 324 -60.20 55.23 -11.67
CA THR A 324 -61.25 54.47 -11.00
C THR A 324 -60.69 53.20 -10.36
N SER A 325 -61.02 52.92 -9.09
CA SER A 325 -60.62 51.70 -8.38
C SER A 325 -61.76 51.09 -7.56
N THR A 326 -61.64 49.82 -7.19
CA THR A 326 -62.58 49.12 -6.31
C THR A 326 -61.85 48.47 -5.15
N LYS A 327 -62.41 48.62 -3.95
CA LYS A 327 -61.97 47.96 -2.73
C LYS A 327 -63.11 47.16 -2.12
N LEU A 328 -62.83 45.90 -1.77
CA LEU A 328 -63.67 45.06 -0.93
C LEU A 328 -62.99 44.90 0.42
N ASP A 329 -63.70 45.17 1.51
CA ASP A 329 -63.26 44.89 2.87
C ASP A 329 -64.45 44.51 3.77
N ALA A 330 -64.23 44.41 5.08
CA ALA A 330 -65.26 44.05 6.05
C ALA A 330 -66.47 45.00 6.06
N ASN A 331 -66.34 46.23 5.55
CA ASN A 331 -67.45 47.18 5.46
C ASN A 331 -68.28 47.01 4.18
N GLY A 332 -67.80 46.25 3.19
CA GLY A 332 -68.46 46.02 1.91
C GLY A 332 -67.63 46.42 0.69
N ILE A 333 -68.29 46.87 -0.38
CA ILE A 333 -67.65 47.24 -1.65
C ILE A 333 -67.65 48.75 -1.82
N LYS A 334 -66.48 49.32 -2.12
CA LYS A 334 -66.31 50.73 -2.47
C LYS A 334 -65.68 50.88 -3.84
N VAL A 335 -66.37 51.57 -4.74
CA VAL A 335 -65.87 52.06 -6.02
C VAL A 335 -65.57 53.54 -5.88
N THR A 336 -64.34 53.94 -6.19
CA THR A 336 -63.93 55.35 -6.25
C THR A 336 -63.65 55.70 -7.70
N GLY A 337 -64.27 56.77 -8.22
CA GLY A 337 -64.08 57.25 -9.59
C GLY A 337 -63.72 58.73 -9.65
N GLN A 338 -63.62 59.28 -10.86
CA GLN A 338 -63.29 60.71 -11.08
C GLN A 338 -64.46 61.65 -10.80
N ASP A 339 -64.15 62.95 -10.71
CA ASP A 339 -65.14 64.02 -10.58
C ASP A 339 -66.09 63.81 -9.40
N GLY A 340 -65.57 63.28 -8.29
CA GLY A 340 -66.33 62.98 -7.08
C GLY A 340 -67.28 61.79 -7.21
N LYS A 341 -67.19 60.99 -8.29
CA LYS A 341 -68.01 59.80 -8.45
C LYS A 341 -67.58 58.71 -7.47
N SER A 342 -68.54 58.13 -6.77
CA SER A 342 -68.29 56.95 -5.94
C SER A 342 -69.53 56.08 -5.85
N ALA A 343 -69.32 54.80 -5.54
CA ALA A 343 -70.36 53.89 -5.13
C ALA A 343 -69.89 53.09 -3.91
N GLU A 344 -70.69 53.05 -2.87
CA GLU A 344 -70.43 52.26 -1.66
C GLU A 344 -71.62 51.33 -1.44
N TYR A 345 -71.35 50.07 -1.12
CA TYR A 345 -72.35 49.03 -0.87
C TYR A 345 -71.96 48.31 0.41
N GLY A 346 -72.72 48.50 1.49
CA GLY A 346 -72.45 47.92 2.79
C GLY A 346 -73.72 47.57 3.57
N LEU A 347 -73.54 47.08 4.80
CA LEU A 347 -74.65 46.71 5.68
C LEU A 347 -75.53 47.89 6.08
N ASP A 348 -74.93 49.09 6.19
CA ASP A 348 -75.64 50.32 6.57
C ASP A 348 -76.39 50.96 5.39
N GLY A 349 -76.30 50.37 4.20
CA GLY A 349 -76.94 50.84 2.97
C GLY A 349 -75.97 50.97 1.80
N SER A 350 -76.48 51.46 0.68
CA SER A 350 -75.69 51.75 -0.52
C SER A 350 -75.75 53.23 -0.86
N THR A 351 -74.62 53.83 -1.22
CA THR A 351 -74.54 55.23 -1.64
C THR A 351 -73.94 55.31 -3.03
N ILE A 352 -74.56 56.08 -3.92
CA ILE A 352 -73.98 56.50 -5.19
C ILE A 352 -73.84 58.02 -5.14
N ALA A 353 -72.64 58.53 -5.40
CA ALA A 353 -72.36 59.95 -5.36
C ALA A 353 -71.67 60.41 -6.64
N ASN A 354 -71.78 61.72 -6.90
CA ASN A 354 -71.01 62.48 -7.87
C ASN A 354 -70.76 63.89 -7.30
N LYS A 355 -70.16 64.78 -8.09
CA LYS A 355 -69.94 66.19 -7.67
C LYS A 355 -71.24 66.98 -7.44
N GLU A 356 -72.38 66.54 -7.99
CA GLU A 356 -73.66 67.23 -7.86
C GLU A 356 -74.45 66.83 -6.60
N GLY A 357 -74.16 65.66 -6.01
CA GLY A 357 -74.88 65.15 -4.85
C GLY A 357 -74.77 63.63 -4.70
N SER A 358 -75.65 63.06 -3.89
CA SER A 358 -75.67 61.62 -3.63
C SER A 358 -77.08 61.07 -3.49
N ALA A 359 -77.21 59.77 -3.76
CA ALA A 359 -78.38 58.97 -3.44
C ALA A 359 -77.94 57.85 -2.49
N THR A 360 -78.53 57.80 -1.30
CA THR A 360 -78.32 56.76 -0.30
C THR A 360 -79.58 55.92 -0.20
N TYR A 361 -79.42 54.61 -0.30
CA TYR A 361 -80.45 53.60 -0.12
C TYR A 361 -80.15 52.85 1.17
N GLY A 362 -80.93 53.09 2.22
CA GLY A 362 -80.89 52.40 3.50
C GLY A 362 -82.02 51.36 3.62
N ALA A 363 -81.99 50.56 4.69
CA ALA A 363 -83.00 49.52 4.92
C ALA A 363 -84.43 50.07 5.03
N ASN A 364 -84.58 51.29 5.53
CA ASN A 364 -85.87 51.92 5.79
C ASN A 364 -86.10 53.19 4.96
N ASP A 365 -85.10 53.67 4.21
CA ASP A 365 -85.24 54.91 3.46
C ASP A 365 -84.42 54.99 2.18
N VAL A 366 -84.81 55.92 1.31
CA VAL A 366 -84.01 56.37 0.17
C VAL A 366 -83.88 57.87 0.25
N THR A 367 -82.66 58.38 0.36
CA THR A 367 -82.39 59.79 0.56
C THR A 367 -81.55 60.34 -0.58
N PHE A 368 -82.01 61.42 -1.20
CA PHE A 368 -81.28 62.19 -2.20
C PHE A 368 -80.76 63.47 -1.57
N LYS A 369 -79.47 63.76 -1.73
CA LYS A 369 -78.81 64.94 -1.20
C LYS A 369 -78.13 65.73 -2.30
N ASP A 370 -78.00 67.04 -2.11
CA ASP A 370 -77.18 67.88 -2.98
C ASP A 370 -75.67 67.79 -2.63
N ALA A 371 -74.84 68.49 -3.41
CA ALA A 371 -73.40 68.59 -3.21
C ALA A 371 -72.98 69.14 -1.83
N ASN A 372 -73.89 69.81 -1.11
CA ASN A 372 -73.69 70.35 0.23
C ASN A 372 -74.18 69.39 1.33
N ASN A 373 -74.53 68.15 0.96
CA ASN A 373 -75.06 67.12 1.85
C ASN A 373 -76.43 67.49 2.47
N LYS A 374 -77.18 68.42 1.85
CA LYS A 374 -78.55 68.76 2.28
C LYS A 374 -79.53 67.76 1.69
N GLU A 375 -80.38 67.17 2.53
CA GLU A 375 -81.47 66.28 2.10
C GLU A 375 -82.47 67.05 1.25
N LEU A 376 -82.69 66.58 0.02
CA LEU A 376 -83.66 67.11 -0.92
C LEU A 376 -84.95 66.29 -0.89
N ILE A 377 -84.81 64.96 -0.97
CA ILE A 377 -85.93 64.01 -1.01
C ILE A 377 -85.59 62.83 -0.12
N LYS A 378 -86.51 62.43 0.75
CA LYS A 378 -86.44 61.20 1.53
C LYS A 378 -87.71 60.37 1.34
N LEU A 379 -87.56 59.16 0.84
CA LEU A 379 -88.59 58.11 0.87
C LEU A 379 -88.43 57.40 2.22
N ASP A 380 -89.31 57.64 3.18
CA ASP A 380 -89.24 57.07 4.53
C ASP A 380 -90.28 55.94 4.66
N ALA A 381 -89.82 54.70 4.53
CA ALA A 381 -90.68 53.54 4.66
C ALA A 381 -91.15 53.31 6.10
N ALA A 382 -90.37 53.71 7.10
CA ALA A 382 -90.73 53.54 8.52
C ALA A 382 -91.97 54.39 8.87
N ASN A 383 -92.12 55.54 8.22
CA ASN A 383 -93.24 56.45 8.42
C ASN A 383 -94.25 56.46 7.27
N ASN A 384 -94.06 55.60 6.26
CA ASN A 384 -94.86 55.58 5.02
C ASN A 384 -95.01 56.98 4.38
N ALA A 385 -93.90 57.71 4.29
CA ALA A 385 -93.88 59.12 3.89
C ALA A 385 -92.88 59.40 2.76
N ILE A 386 -93.17 60.46 1.99
CA ILE A 386 -92.21 61.08 1.08
C ILE A 386 -92.00 62.50 1.60
N VAL A 387 -90.78 62.81 2.04
CA VAL A 387 -90.39 64.14 2.50
C VAL A 387 -89.63 64.83 1.38
N VAL A 388 -90.10 66.01 0.97
CA VAL A 388 -89.43 66.85 -0.04
C VAL A 388 -89.04 68.16 0.64
N ASN A 389 -87.75 68.37 0.83
CA ASN A 389 -87.23 69.56 1.48
C ASN A 389 -86.94 70.64 0.43
N GLY A 390 -87.72 71.73 0.46
CA GLY A 390 -87.50 72.90 -0.38
C GLY A 390 -86.12 73.54 -0.15
N LYS A 391 -85.59 74.21 -1.18
CA LYS A 391 -84.28 74.87 -1.12
C LYS A 391 -84.21 75.93 0.00
N ASP A 392 -85.36 76.47 0.43
CA ASP A 392 -85.45 77.67 1.27
C ASP A 392 -86.45 77.61 2.44
N GLY A 393 -86.56 76.49 3.18
CA GLY A 393 -87.26 76.47 4.48
C GLY A 393 -88.69 77.08 4.48
N LYS A 394 -89.38 77.00 3.33
CA LYS A 394 -90.77 77.41 3.17
C LYS A 394 -91.49 76.36 2.35
N ASP A 395 -92.33 75.66 3.09
CA ASP A 395 -93.56 75.00 2.72
C ASP A 395 -93.47 73.71 1.88
N GLY A 396 -94.17 72.71 2.41
CA GLY A 396 -94.33 71.34 1.98
C GLY A 396 -94.89 70.54 3.15
#